data_AF-A0A6A6EIZ1-F1
#
_entry.id   AF-A0A6A6EIZ1-F1
#
_cell.length_a   1.000
_cell.length_b   1.000
_cell.length_c   1.000
_cell.angle_alpha   90.00
_cell.angle_beta   90.00
_cell.angle_gamma   90.00
#
_symmetry.space_group_name_H-M   'P 1'
#
loop_
_entity.id
_entity.type
_entity.pdbx_description
1 polymer ?
#
loop_
_entity_poly.entity_id
_entity_poly.type
_entity_poly.pdbx_seq_one_letter_code
_entity_poly.pdbx_strand_id
1 'polypeptide(L)' 'EARVYNDIWAFGRLLLMIVLLKSNKRKARLLNKIIRDTTRANPEEQSELSTVILKLDQYLELHISVLPTLP' A
#
# COMPACT_ATOMS: atom_id res chain seq x y z
N GLU A 1 -16.53 -9.80 -10.89
CA GLU A 1 -16.44 -8.69 -9.92
C GLU A 1 -16.02 -9.15 -8.53
N ALA A 2 -16.77 -10.01 -7.83
CA ALA A 2 -16.42 -10.51 -6.49
C ALA A 2 -14.97 -11.04 -6.35
N ARG A 3 -14.45 -11.74 -7.38
CA ARG A 3 -13.06 -12.22 -7.40
C ARG A 3 -12.02 -11.09 -7.34
N VAL A 4 -12.24 -10.00 -8.09
CA VAL A 4 -11.30 -8.87 -8.17
C VAL A 4 -11.19 -8.17 -6.82
N TYR A 5 -12.32 -7.97 -6.13
CA TYR A 5 -12.33 -7.39 -4.79
C TYR A 5 -11.65 -8.30 -3.75
N ASN A 6 -11.81 -9.61 -3.86
CA ASN A 6 -11.11 -10.56 -2.99
C ASN A 6 -9.59 -10.50 -3.21
N ASP A 7 -9.14 -10.36 -4.45
CA ASP A 7 -7.71 -10.24 -4.79
C ASP A 7 -7.12 -8.92 -4.24
N ILE A 8 -7.85 -7.80 -4.37
CA ILE A 8 -7.46 -6.49 -3.80
C ILE A 8 -7.38 -6.56 -2.27
N TRP A 9 -8.36 -7.20 -1.63
CA TRP A 9 -8.36 -7.39 -0.19
C TRP A 9 -7.18 -8.24 0.28
N ALA A 10 -6.91 -9.36 -0.40
CA ALA A 10 -5.78 -10.24 -0.10
C ALA A 10 -4.43 -9.51 -0.24
N PHE A 11 -4.30 -8.66 -1.26
CA PHE A 11 -3.14 -7.79 -1.44
C PHE A 11 -2.95 -6.83 -0.25
N GLY A 12 -4.03 -6.20 0.21
CA GLY A 12 -4.02 -5.35 1.41
C GLY A 12 -3.55 -6.08 2.67
N ARG A 13 -3.98 -7.34 2.84
CA ARG A 13 -3.52 -8.20 3.95
C ARG A 13 -2.03 -8.53 3.86
N LEU A 14 -1.54 -8.80 2.66
CA LEU A 14 -0.11 -9.05 2.44
C LEU A 14 0.74 -7.82 2.82
N LEU A 15 0.31 -6.63 2.38
CA LEU A 15 0.98 -5.38 2.75
C LEU A 15 1.00 -5.15 4.27
N LEU A 16 -0.10 -5.45 4.97
CA LEU A 16 -0.16 -5.36 6.43
C LEU A 16 0.85 -6.29 7.11
N MET A 17 0.98 -7.53 6.63
CA MET A 17 1.98 -8.46 7.18
C MET A 17 3.40 -7.93 6.98
N ILE A 18 3.72 -7.40 5.81
CA ILE A 18 5.04 -6.80 5.53
C ILE A 18 5.32 -5.63 6.48
N VAL A 19 4.33 -4.77 6.73
CA VAL A 19 4.46 -3.63 7.65
C VAL A 19 4.67 -4.08 9.09
N LEU A 20 3.89 -5.06 9.57
CA LEU A 20 4.02 -5.59 10.93
C LEU A 20 5.39 -6.22 11.18
N LEU A 21 5.98 -6.83 10.14
CA LEU A 21 7.33 -7.41 10.21
C LEU A 21 8.46 -6.36 10.16
N LYS A 22 8.18 -5.12 9.76
CA LYS A 22 9.19 -4.04 9.62
C LYS A 22 9.11 -3.07 10.79
N SER A 23 10.23 -2.85 11.50
CA SER A 23 10.31 -1.91 12.65
C SER A 23 10.21 -0.42 12.28
N ASN A 24 10.04 -0.05 11.00
CA ASN A 24 10.03 1.35 10.58
C ASN A 24 8.63 1.97 10.69
N LYS A 25 8.36 2.62 11.82
CA LYS A 25 7.08 3.28 12.14
C LYS A 25 6.65 4.36 11.13
N ARG A 26 7.59 5.06 10.48
CA ARG A 26 7.26 6.10 9.49
C ARG A 26 6.77 5.47 8.19
N LYS A 27 7.43 4.41 7.73
CA LYS A 27 7.01 3.63 6.56
C LYS A 27 5.65 2.96 6.80
N ALA A 28 5.44 2.42 8.01
CA ALA A 28 4.17 1.83 8.42
C ALA A 28 2.98 2.79 8.30
N ARG A 29 3.12 4.05 8.74
CA ARG A 29 2.01 5.03 8.71
C ARG A 29 1.46 5.31 7.30
N LEU A 30 2.34 5.40 6.30
CA LEU A 30 1.91 5.70 4.92
C LEU A 30 1.30 4.47 4.25
N LEU A 31 1.92 3.30 4.41
CA LEU A 31 1.38 2.01 3.96
C LEU A 31 0.03 1.68 4.63
N ASN A 32 -0.20 2.09 5.88
CA ASN A 32 -1.48 1.91 6.57
C ASN A 32 -2.65 2.63 5.88
N LYS A 33 -2.40 3.69 5.08
CA LYS A 33 -3.45 4.33 4.28
C LYS A 33 -3.86 3.42 3.11
N ILE A 34 -2.86 2.90 2.39
CA ILE A 34 -3.08 1.98 1.26
C ILE A 34 -3.76 0.70 1.73
N ILE A 35 -3.28 0.11 2.84
CA ILE A 35 -3.88 -1.08 3.46
C ILE A 35 -5.36 -0.83 3.74
N ARG A 36 -5.71 0.28 4.40
CA ARG A 36 -7.10 0.61 4.73
C ARG A 36 -7.99 0.75 3.51
N ASP A 37 -7.47 1.32 2.44
CA ASP A 37 -8.21 1.50 1.18
C ASP A 37 -8.45 0.16 0.46
N THR A 38 -7.52 -0.80 0.60
CA THR A 38 -7.66 -2.15 0.03
C THR A 38 -8.46 -3.12 0.89
N THR A 39 -8.54 -2.91 2.21
CA THR A 39 -9.22 -3.81 3.15
C THR A 39 -10.56 -3.26 3.64
N ARG A 40 -11.27 -2.48 2.79
CA ARG A 40 -12.63 -2.01 3.10
C ARG A 40 -13.59 -3.18 3.21
N ALA A 41 -14.51 -3.10 4.17
CA ALA A 41 -15.53 -4.13 4.38
C ALA A 41 -16.53 -4.20 3.22
N ASN A 42 -16.86 -3.05 2.63
CA ASN A 42 -17.63 -2.96 1.40
C ASN A 42 -16.68 -3.05 0.18
N PRO A 43 -16.85 -4.03 -0.72
CA PRO A 43 -16.07 -4.15 -1.95
C PRO A 43 -16.10 -2.90 -2.83
N GLU A 44 -17.24 -2.22 -2.92
CA GLU A 44 -17.41 -1.02 -3.76
C GLU A 44 -16.65 0.19 -3.23
N GLU A 45 -16.29 0.19 -1.94
CA GLU A 45 -15.46 1.23 -1.32
C GLU A 45 -13.96 0.95 -1.46
N GLN A 46 -13.58 -0.25 -1.95
CA GLN A 46 -12.17 -0.58 -2.15
C GLN A 46 -11.61 0.26 -3.28
N SER A 47 -10.39 0.76 -3.08
CA SER A 47 -9.66 1.39 -4.18
C SER A 47 -9.37 0.35 -5.27
N GLU A 48 -9.54 0.75 -6.52
CA GLU A 48 -9.10 -0.05 -7.66
C GLU A 48 -7.60 -0.37 -7.56
N LEU A 49 -7.21 -1.52 -8.11
CA LEU A 49 -5.82 -1.98 -8.11
C LEU A 49 -4.88 -0.95 -8.77
N SER A 50 -5.32 -0.29 -9.85
CA SER A 50 -4.62 0.80 -10.53
C SER A 50 -4.25 1.94 -9.57
N THR A 51 -5.22 2.39 -8.78
CA THR A 51 -5.06 3.45 -7.77
C THR A 51 -4.12 3.01 -6.64
N VAL A 52 -4.20 1.75 -6.23
CA VAL A 52 -3.34 1.16 -5.21
C VAL A 52 -1.88 1.12 -5.67
N ILE A 53 -1.63 0.71 -6.93
CA ILE A 53 -0.30 0.69 -7.54
C ILE A 53 0.27 2.11 -7.64
N LEU A 54 -0.51 3.07 -8.14
CA LEU A 54 -0.06 4.47 -8.23
C LEU A 54 0.34 5.05 -6.86
N LYS A 55 -0.43 4.75 -5.80
CA LYS A 55 -0.10 5.18 -4.43
C LYS A 55 1.18 4.51 -3.91
N LEU A 56 1.47 3.27 -4.32
CA LEU A 56 2.71 2.56 -3.97
C LEU A 56 3.92 3.11 -4.75
N ASP A 57 3.76 3.42 -6.03
CA ASP A 57 4.84 3.99 -6.84
C ASP A 57 5.23 5.38 -6.32
N GLN A 58 4.24 6.24 -6.02
CA GLN A 58 4.49 7.53 -5.35
C GLN A 58 5.25 7.35 -4.03
N TYR A 59 4.93 6.30 -3.27
CA TYR A 59 5.65 5.98 -2.04
C TYR A 59 7.10 5.58 -2.29
N LEU A 60 7.38 4.78 -3.32
CA LEU A 60 8.74 4.37 -3.68
C LEU A 60 9.56 5.55 -4.22
N GLU A 61 8.98 6.37 -5.09
CA GLU A 61 9.63 7.56 -5.66
C GLU A 61 9.98 8.62 -4.61
N LEU A 62 9.09 8.85 -3.63
CA LEU A 62 9.35 9.73 -2.47
C LEU A 62 10.52 9.24 -1.60
N HIS A 63 10.91 7.97 -1.71
CA HIS A 63 12.02 7.39 -0.97
C HIS A 63 13.31 7.27 -1.78
N ILE A 64 13.24 7.16 -3.12
CA ILE A 64 14.41 7.15 -4.00
C ILE A 64 15.03 8.55 -4.14
N SER A 65 14.18 9.59 -4.13
CA SER A 65 14.61 11.00 -4.22
C SER A 65 15.34 11.53 -2.97
N VAL A 66 15.55 10.69 -1.94
CA VAL A 66 16.32 11.00 -0.72
C VAL A 66 17.69 10.32 -0.74
N LEU A 67 18.12 9.70 -1.85
CA LEU A 67 19.53 9.33 -1.97
C LEU A 67 20.35 10.63 -2.05
N PRO A 68 21.32 10.86 -1.14
CA PRO A 68 22.25 11.95 -1.33
C PRO A 68 22.99 11.65 -2.63
N THR A 69 22.92 12.59 -3.58
CA THR A 69 23.90 12.67 -4.66
C THR A 69 25.26 12.74 -3.98
N LEU A 70 25.98 11.61 -3.95
CA LEU A 70 27.36 11.57 -3.52
C LEU A 70 28.18 12.43 -4.50
N PRO A 71 29.16 13.20 -3.99
CA PRO A 71 29.98 14.09 -4.80
C PRO A 71 30.81 13.35 -5.85
#